data_AF-A0A371KNP3-F1
#
_entry.id   AF-A0A371KNP3-F1
#
_cell.length_a   1.000
_cell.length_b   1.000
_cell.length_c   1.000
_cell.angle_alpha   90.00
_cell.angle_beta   90.00
_cell.angle_gamma   90.00
#
_symmetry.space_group_name_H-M   'P 1'
#
loop_
_entity.id
_entity.type
_entity.pdbx_description
1 polymer ?
#
loop_
_entity_poly.entity_id
_entity_poly.type
_entity_poly.pdbx_seq_one_letter_code
_entity_poly.pdbx_strand_id
1 'polypeptide(L)'
;METLCRLTTGGEGNLVTDEFIQDDITYDSSEVQPFVEETDYEADLDSLGQVLDYVMNEGRHRFESDRSDLDAAVAPAVRKFIDVPRRAAGDPGIWHYLAIIWRPDYVRFRWPMKGTTSITSLREKFTKSTEDLYAPAFARLWFMADFTRSEQGSYEPTEKILSRQYISNRLFDRKDLRREAAVQAFAEVAYERDDDEFIDDSGLVEKVALALSHELSSISAEAIESDGVKKLIEQKIGRVKDGS
;
A
#
# COMPACT_ATOMS: atom_id res chain seq x y z
N MET A 1 2.95 -7.32 -21.64
CA MET A 1 3.83 -6.24 -21.15
C MET A 1 3.67 -5.06 -22.07
N GLU A 2 3.41 -3.90 -21.49
CA GLU A 2 3.22 -2.62 -22.17
C GLU A 2 4.05 -1.53 -21.49
N THR A 3 4.33 -0.45 -22.21
CA THR A 3 5.03 0.71 -21.67
C THR A 3 4.22 1.32 -20.53
N LEU A 4 4.83 1.45 -19.35
CA LEU A 4 4.23 2.12 -18.23
C LEU A 4 4.25 3.62 -18.48
N CYS A 5 3.10 4.27 -18.31
CA CYS A 5 2.97 5.70 -18.46
C CYS A 5 2.91 6.40 -17.10
N ARG A 6 3.17 7.71 -17.12
CA ARG A 6 2.99 8.62 -15.99
C ARG A 6 2.08 9.78 -16.40
N LEU A 7 1.35 10.30 -15.43
CA LEU A 7 0.58 11.52 -15.57
C LEU A 7 1.49 12.72 -15.24
N THR A 8 1.42 13.75 -16.07
CA THR A 8 2.08 15.03 -15.82
C THR A 8 1.36 15.81 -14.71
N THR A 9 2.06 16.75 -14.07
CA THR A 9 1.46 17.68 -13.10
C THR A 9 0.31 18.49 -13.71
N GLY A 10 0.37 18.75 -15.02
CA GLY A 10 -0.75 19.36 -15.75
C GLY A 10 -2.00 18.49 -15.75
N GLY A 11 -1.84 17.17 -15.90
CA GLY A 11 -2.95 16.21 -15.85
C GLY A 11 -3.63 16.18 -14.48
N GLU A 12 -2.86 16.15 -13.40
CA GLU A 12 -3.39 16.18 -12.02
C GLU A 12 -4.33 17.38 -11.79
N GLY A 13 -3.92 18.57 -12.27
CA GLY A 13 -4.69 19.80 -12.09
C GLY A 13 -5.92 19.94 -12.99
N ASN A 14 -5.93 19.27 -14.16
CA ASN A 14 -7.00 19.41 -15.15
C ASN A 14 -7.99 18.24 -15.17
N LEU A 15 -7.56 17.03 -14.78
CA LEU A 15 -8.37 15.80 -14.87
C LEU A 15 -8.96 15.34 -13.53
N VAL A 16 -8.64 15.99 -12.41
CA VAL A 16 -9.15 15.58 -11.08
C VAL A 16 -10.05 16.65 -10.47
N THR A 17 -11.10 17.00 -11.23
CA THR A 17 -12.12 17.95 -10.81
C THR A 17 -13.04 17.38 -9.72
N ASP A 18 -13.86 18.22 -9.07
CA ASP A 18 -14.85 17.71 -8.10
C ASP A 18 -15.86 16.78 -8.79
N GLU A 19 -16.23 17.08 -10.04
CA GLU A 19 -17.12 16.25 -10.86
C GLU A 19 -16.48 14.88 -11.14
N PHE A 20 -15.18 14.81 -11.48
CA PHE A 20 -14.49 13.53 -11.63
C PHE A 20 -14.52 12.69 -10.34
N ILE A 21 -14.47 13.33 -9.17
CA ILE A 21 -14.48 12.63 -7.88
C ILE A 21 -15.89 12.16 -7.51
N GLN A 22 -16.90 12.99 -7.76
CA GLN A 22 -18.29 12.72 -7.38
C GLN A 22 -18.99 11.78 -8.37
N ASP A 23 -18.76 12.00 -9.65
CA ASP A 23 -19.39 11.30 -10.75
C ASP A 23 -18.42 10.29 -11.35
N ASP A 24 -18.96 9.21 -11.92
CA ASP A 24 -18.15 8.20 -12.61
C ASP A 24 -17.80 8.67 -14.02
N ILE A 25 -16.99 9.74 -14.08
CA ILE A 25 -16.56 10.36 -15.34
C ILE A 25 -15.38 9.56 -15.89
N THR A 26 -15.47 9.29 -17.19
CA THR A 26 -14.37 8.77 -18.00
C THR A 26 -13.97 9.83 -19.01
N TYR A 27 -12.68 9.94 -19.27
CA TYR A 27 -12.12 10.89 -20.25
C TYR A 27 -11.86 10.18 -21.57
N ASP A 28 -12.13 10.88 -22.67
CA ASP A 28 -11.74 10.37 -23.99
C ASP A 28 -10.21 10.41 -24.14
N SER A 29 -9.66 9.49 -24.93
CA SER A 29 -8.21 9.39 -25.11
C SER A 29 -7.57 10.71 -25.58
N SER A 30 -8.27 11.50 -26.40
CA SER A 30 -7.77 12.80 -26.87
C SER A 30 -7.69 13.87 -25.77
N GLU A 31 -8.52 13.77 -24.73
CA GLU A 31 -8.49 14.70 -23.59
C GLU A 31 -7.33 14.39 -22.65
N VAL A 32 -6.98 13.11 -22.55
CA VAL A 32 -5.95 12.60 -21.65
C VAL A 32 -4.56 12.69 -22.26
N GLN A 33 -4.42 12.41 -23.56
CA GLN A 33 -3.14 12.28 -24.25
C GLN A 33 -2.17 13.47 -24.05
N PRO A 34 -2.61 14.74 -24.00
CA PRO A 34 -1.71 15.87 -23.72
C PRO A 34 -1.02 15.82 -22.35
N PHE A 35 -1.53 15.00 -21.43
CA PHE A 35 -1.07 14.94 -20.04
C PHE A 35 -0.34 13.64 -19.69
N VAL A 36 -0.14 12.73 -20.65
CA VAL A 36 0.46 11.41 -20.43
C VAL A 36 1.84 11.35 -21.08
N GLU A 37 2.82 10.89 -20.32
CA GLU A 37 4.18 10.63 -20.79
C GLU A 37 4.51 9.14 -20.64
N GLU A 38 5.14 8.55 -21.64
CA GLU A 38 5.72 7.21 -21.53
C GLU A 38 6.95 7.25 -20.61
N THR A 39 7.15 6.17 -19.84
CA THR A 39 8.36 5.98 -19.03
C THR A 39 9.29 4.97 -19.69
N ASP A 40 10.50 4.83 -19.16
CA ASP A 40 11.45 3.78 -19.58
C ASP A 40 11.13 2.38 -19.01
N TYR A 41 10.00 2.23 -18.32
CA TYR A 41 9.61 1.00 -17.64
C TYR A 41 8.43 0.32 -18.34
N GLU A 42 8.34 -0.99 -18.19
CA GLU A 42 7.22 -1.79 -18.67
C GLU A 42 6.48 -2.42 -17.48
N ALA A 43 5.19 -2.69 -17.67
CA ALA A 43 4.36 -3.40 -16.71
C ALA A 43 3.45 -4.41 -17.43
N ASP A 44 2.95 -5.39 -16.67
CA ASP A 44 1.94 -6.33 -17.14
C ASP A 44 0.54 -5.89 -16.65
N LEU A 45 0.02 -4.79 -17.20
CA LEU A 45 -1.26 -4.24 -16.75
C LEU A 45 -2.44 -5.11 -17.18
N ASP A 46 -2.31 -5.92 -18.24
CA ASP A 46 -3.30 -6.94 -18.59
C ASP A 46 -3.51 -7.94 -17.45
N SER A 47 -2.42 -8.55 -16.95
CA SER A 47 -2.51 -9.50 -15.83
C SER A 47 -2.97 -8.82 -14.53
N LEU A 48 -2.49 -7.60 -14.25
CA LEU A 48 -2.96 -6.84 -13.09
C LEU A 48 -4.45 -6.52 -13.20
N GLY A 49 -4.91 -6.12 -14.39
CA GLY A 49 -6.31 -5.81 -14.68
C GLY A 49 -7.22 -7.01 -14.42
N GLN A 50 -6.81 -8.22 -14.82
CA GLN A 50 -7.54 -9.45 -14.53
C GLN A 50 -7.70 -9.70 -13.02
N VAL A 51 -6.68 -9.42 -12.22
CA VAL A 51 -6.76 -9.54 -10.75
C VAL A 51 -7.74 -8.52 -10.18
N LEU A 52 -7.66 -7.26 -10.62
CA LEU A 52 -8.58 -6.20 -10.17
C LEU A 52 -10.02 -6.56 -10.54
N ASP A 53 -10.25 -7.02 -11.77
CA ASP A 53 -11.58 -7.41 -12.24
C ASP A 53 -12.14 -8.59 -11.45
N TYR A 54 -11.32 -9.60 -11.17
CA TYR A 54 -11.72 -10.73 -10.32
C TYR A 54 -12.14 -10.25 -8.93
N VAL A 55 -11.31 -9.42 -8.27
CA VAL A 55 -11.59 -8.92 -6.92
C VAL A 55 -12.84 -8.03 -6.89
N MET A 56 -13.06 -7.20 -7.91
CA MET A 56 -14.24 -6.34 -8.00
C MET A 56 -15.52 -7.08 -8.41
N ASN A 57 -15.42 -8.20 -9.14
CA ASN A 57 -16.59 -8.94 -9.63
C ASN A 57 -17.00 -10.08 -8.70
N GLU A 58 -16.08 -10.99 -8.39
CA GLU A 58 -16.31 -12.17 -7.54
C GLU A 58 -16.19 -11.82 -6.06
N GLY A 59 -15.35 -10.83 -5.73
CA GLY A 59 -15.09 -10.41 -4.36
C GLY A 59 -16.14 -9.49 -3.75
N ARG A 60 -17.14 -9.03 -4.51
CA ARG A 60 -18.18 -8.09 -4.04
C ARG A 60 -18.83 -8.54 -2.74
N HIS A 61 -19.19 -9.82 -2.63
CA HIS A 61 -19.82 -10.36 -1.42
C HIS A 61 -18.81 -10.82 -0.35
N ARG A 62 -17.58 -11.16 -0.75
CA ARG A 62 -16.53 -11.63 0.16
C ARG A 62 -15.86 -10.49 0.94
N PHE A 63 -15.75 -9.32 0.31
CA PHE A 63 -15.02 -8.15 0.83
C PHE A 63 -15.94 -6.99 1.24
N GLU A 64 -17.26 -7.23 1.26
CA GLU A 64 -18.28 -6.24 1.63
C GLU A 64 -18.22 -5.86 3.12
N SER A 65 -17.85 -6.82 3.99
CA SER A 65 -17.76 -6.62 5.45
C SER A 65 -16.39 -6.18 5.95
N ASP A 66 -15.31 -6.57 5.27
CA ASP A 66 -13.94 -6.17 5.61
C ASP A 66 -13.14 -5.87 4.34
N ARG A 67 -12.86 -4.58 4.12
CA ARG A 67 -12.11 -4.11 2.95
C ARG A 67 -10.60 -4.23 3.11
N SER A 68 -10.10 -4.67 4.26
CA SER A 68 -8.67 -4.92 4.45
C SER A 68 -8.18 -6.10 3.60
N ASP A 69 -9.03 -7.12 3.46
CA ASP A 69 -8.79 -8.27 2.59
C ASP A 69 -8.60 -7.88 1.10
N LEU A 70 -9.17 -6.75 0.66
CA LEU A 70 -8.92 -6.24 -0.69
C LEU A 70 -7.45 -5.86 -0.89
N ASP A 71 -6.87 -5.16 0.08
CA ASP A 71 -5.48 -4.73 -0.02
C ASP A 71 -4.55 -5.95 0.04
N ALA A 72 -4.88 -6.95 0.87
CA ALA A 72 -4.16 -8.23 0.93
C ALA A 72 -4.17 -8.97 -0.40
N ALA A 73 -5.31 -9.02 -1.09
CA ALA A 73 -5.43 -9.69 -2.38
C ALA A 73 -4.74 -8.94 -3.54
N VAL A 74 -4.75 -7.60 -3.51
CA VAL A 74 -4.33 -6.78 -4.66
C VAL A 74 -2.86 -6.33 -4.55
N ALA A 75 -2.36 -6.04 -3.35
CA ALA A 75 -0.99 -5.53 -3.18
C ALA A 75 0.10 -6.44 -3.76
N PRO A 76 0.07 -7.77 -3.55
CA PRO A 76 1.01 -8.69 -4.19
C PRO A 76 1.01 -8.57 -5.71
N ALA A 77 -0.18 -8.49 -6.32
CA ALA A 77 -0.34 -8.37 -7.77
C ALA A 77 0.21 -7.04 -8.29
N VAL A 78 -0.10 -5.92 -7.63
CA VAL A 78 0.43 -4.59 -8.00
C VAL A 78 1.95 -4.61 -8.03
N ARG A 79 2.60 -5.12 -6.97
CA ARG A 79 4.06 -5.16 -6.90
C ARG A 79 4.68 -6.17 -7.87
N LYS A 80 4.01 -7.29 -8.13
CA LYS A 80 4.47 -8.34 -9.05
C LYS A 80 4.39 -7.92 -10.51
N PHE A 81 3.30 -7.28 -10.92
CA PHE A 81 3.05 -6.93 -12.31
C PHE A 81 3.57 -5.53 -12.69
N ILE A 82 3.92 -4.71 -11.71
CA ILE A 82 4.65 -3.44 -11.88
C ILE A 82 6.03 -3.61 -11.22
N ASP A 83 6.90 -4.41 -11.85
CA ASP A 83 8.24 -4.72 -11.32
C ASP A 83 9.26 -3.65 -11.71
N VAL A 84 9.15 -2.50 -11.06
CA VAL A 84 10.03 -1.34 -11.29
C VAL A 84 10.95 -1.11 -10.09
N PRO A 85 12.14 -0.49 -10.28
CA PRO A 85 12.99 -0.14 -9.14
C PRO A 85 12.30 0.90 -8.25
N ARG A 86 12.61 0.91 -6.95
CA ARG A 86 12.03 1.87 -5.98
C ARG A 86 12.16 3.33 -6.41
N ARG A 87 13.24 3.67 -7.11
CA ARG A 87 13.44 5.03 -7.67
C ARG A 87 12.33 5.40 -8.65
N ALA A 88 11.91 4.47 -9.49
CA ALA A 88 10.78 4.64 -10.41
C ALA A 88 9.46 4.66 -9.64
N ALA A 89 9.28 3.73 -8.69
CA ALA A 89 8.12 3.69 -7.82
C ALA A 89 7.94 4.96 -6.96
N GLY A 90 9.00 5.74 -6.76
CA GLY A 90 8.93 7.05 -6.12
C GLY A 90 8.20 8.12 -6.95
N ASP A 91 8.05 7.95 -8.26
CA ASP A 91 7.39 8.91 -9.15
C ASP A 91 5.86 8.89 -8.93
N PRO A 92 5.26 9.97 -8.39
CA PRO A 92 3.82 10.02 -8.17
C PRO A 92 3.01 9.92 -9.47
N GLY A 93 3.55 10.41 -10.60
CA GLY A 93 2.85 10.44 -11.88
C GLY A 93 2.48 9.04 -12.40
N ILE A 94 3.30 8.02 -12.11
CA ILE A 94 2.99 6.62 -12.46
C ILE A 94 1.70 6.19 -11.76
N TRP A 95 1.60 6.46 -10.47
CA TRP A 95 0.45 6.04 -9.66
C TRP A 95 -0.81 6.84 -10.00
N HIS A 96 -0.64 8.12 -10.32
CA HIS A 96 -1.73 8.98 -10.76
C HIS A 96 -2.28 8.52 -12.10
N TYR A 97 -1.42 8.14 -13.05
CA TYR A 97 -1.87 7.55 -14.32
C TYR A 97 -2.71 6.30 -14.07
N LEU A 98 -2.22 5.38 -13.22
CA LEU A 98 -2.95 4.15 -12.91
C LEU A 98 -4.30 4.43 -12.23
N ALA A 99 -4.33 5.41 -11.31
CA ALA A 99 -5.52 5.75 -10.56
C ALA A 99 -6.56 6.56 -11.36
N ILE A 100 -6.14 7.45 -12.27
CA ILE A 100 -7.04 8.41 -12.93
C ILE A 100 -7.44 7.93 -14.31
N ILE A 101 -6.50 7.32 -15.06
CA ILE A 101 -6.69 6.96 -16.46
C ILE A 101 -6.96 5.48 -16.62
N TRP A 102 -6.10 4.64 -16.03
CA TRP A 102 -6.16 3.21 -16.27
C TRP A 102 -7.31 2.55 -15.50
N ARG A 103 -7.35 2.70 -14.16
CA ARG A 103 -8.33 2.02 -13.27
C ARG A 103 -8.95 2.94 -12.21
N PRO A 104 -9.63 4.03 -12.62
CA PRO A 104 -10.35 4.87 -11.68
C PRO A 104 -11.55 4.17 -11.03
N ASP A 105 -12.13 3.19 -11.72
CA ASP A 105 -13.17 2.28 -11.22
C ASP A 105 -12.73 1.52 -9.97
N TYR A 106 -11.51 1.00 -9.95
CA TYR A 106 -10.96 0.27 -8.78
C TYR A 106 -10.83 1.19 -7.56
N VAL A 107 -10.37 2.42 -7.76
CA VAL A 107 -10.25 3.41 -6.67
C VAL A 107 -11.63 3.71 -6.09
N ARG A 108 -12.64 3.95 -6.92
CA ARG A 108 -14.03 4.18 -6.47
C ARG A 108 -14.66 2.94 -5.84
N PHE A 109 -14.33 1.75 -6.31
CA PHE A 109 -14.77 0.50 -5.70
C PHE A 109 -14.23 0.36 -4.27
N ARG A 110 -12.93 0.61 -4.07
CA ARG A 110 -12.27 0.52 -2.76
C ARG A 110 -12.68 1.63 -1.80
N TRP A 111 -12.93 2.84 -2.31
CA TRP A 111 -13.37 4.02 -1.56
C TRP A 111 -14.58 4.71 -2.24
N PRO A 112 -15.79 4.13 -2.14
CA PRO A 112 -16.98 4.73 -2.70
C PRO A 112 -17.32 6.00 -1.94
N MET A 113 -17.88 6.97 -2.67
CA MET A 113 -18.38 8.24 -2.16
C MET A 113 -19.65 8.05 -1.33
N LYS A 114 -19.53 7.36 -0.19
CA LYS A 114 -20.60 7.02 0.76
C LYS A 114 -20.05 7.06 2.20
N GLY A 115 -20.93 7.32 3.16
CA GLY A 115 -20.58 7.30 4.58
C GLY A 115 -19.64 8.44 4.97
N THR A 116 -18.46 8.10 5.50
CA THR A 116 -17.45 9.05 5.99
C THR A 116 -16.49 9.54 4.91
N THR A 117 -16.59 9.04 3.68
CA THR A 117 -15.75 9.46 2.56
C THR A 117 -16.12 10.86 2.10
N SER A 118 -15.18 11.80 2.21
CA SER A 118 -15.29 13.16 1.66
C SER A 118 -14.62 13.26 0.29
N ILE A 119 -14.99 14.31 -0.48
CA ILE A 119 -14.32 14.64 -1.76
C ILE A 119 -12.82 14.77 -1.55
N THR A 120 -12.41 15.47 -0.49
CA THR A 120 -11.00 15.67 -0.14
C THR A 120 -10.30 14.33 0.09
N SER A 121 -10.85 13.46 0.94
CA SER A 121 -10.23 12.16 1.24
C SER A 121 -10.19 11.22 0.03
N LEU A 122 -11.17 11.31 -0.87
CA LEU A 122 -11.21 10.51 -2.09
C LEU A 122 -10.22 11.05 -3.14
N ARG A 123 -10.15 12.37 -3.31
CA ARG A 123 -9.16 13.05 -4.15
C ARG A 123 -7.73 12.63 -3.79
N GLU A 124 -7.41 12.54 -2.51
CA GLU A 124 -6.10 12.07 -2.06
C GLU A 124 -5.78 10.64 -2.54
N LYS A 125 -6.78 9.78 -2.78
CA LYS A 125 -6.55 8.43 -3.33
C LYS A 125 -6.10 8.45 -4.79
N PHE A 126 -6.45 9.51 -5.53
CA PHE A 126 -6.04 9.71 -6.92
C PHE A 126 -4.74 10.49 -7.06
N THR A 127 -4.52 11.54 -6.26
CA THR A 127 -3.49 12.55 -6.53
C THR A 127 -2.44 12.75 -5.44
N LYS A 128 -2.54 12.08 -4.28
CA LYS A 128 -1.53 12.32 -3.24
C LYS A 128 -0.16 11.80 -3.68
N SER A 129 0.88 12.50 -3.25
CA SER A 129 2.27 12.09 -3.40
C SER A 129 2.58 10.78 -2.67
N THR A 130 3.59 10.07 -3.15
CA THR A 130 4.19 8.87 -2.53
C THR A 130 4.87 9.15 -1.20
N GLU A 131 5.16 10.41 -0.85
CA GLU A 131 5.63 10.78 0.50
C GLU A 131 4.60 10.44 1.59
N ASP A 132 3.32 10.48 1.23
CA ASP A 132 2.23 10.04 2.08
C ASP A 132 1.73 8.66 1.61
N LEU A 133 2.57 7.64 1.84
CA LEU A 133 2.36 6.26 1.39
C LEU A 133 0.99 5.65 1.72
N TYR A 134 0.19 6.22 2.61
CA TYR A 134 -1.15 5.69 2.92
C TYR A 134 -2.26 6.25 2.02
N ALA A 135 -2.01 7.38 1.38
CA ALA A 135 -2.99 8.12 0.63
C ALA A 135 -3.20 7.59 -0.80
N PRO A 136 -2.21 7.52 -1.70
CA PRO A 136 -2.44 7.13 -3.10
C PRO A 136 -2.84 5.66 -3.22
N ALA A 137 -3.86 5.38 -4.05
CA ALA A 137 -4.49 4.06 -4.14
C ALA A 137 -3.54 2.93 -4.56
N PHE A 138 -2.77 3.13 -5.63
CA PHE A 138 -1.86 2.11 -6.16
C PHE A 138 -0.47 2.16 -5.52
N ALA A 139 0.09 3.34 -5.28
CA ALA A 139 1.43 3.46 -4.71
C ALA A 139 1.51 2.78 -3.34
N ARG A 140 0.49 2.96 -2.49
CA ARG A 140 0.46 2.32 -1.17
C ARG A 140 0.54 0.80 -1.27
N LEU A 141 -0.19 0.20 -2.22
CA LEU A 141 -0.24 -1.24 -2.42
C LEU A 141 1.12 -1.75 -2.89
N TRP A 142 1.74 -1.03 -3.82
CA TRP A 142 3.08 -1.34 -4.31
C TRP A 142 4.13 -1.32 -3.18
N PHE A 143 4.19 -0.23 -2.42
CA PHE A 143 5.18 -0.06 -1.35
C PHE A 143 4.92 -1.00 -0.15
N MET A 144 3.65 -1.20 0.24
CA MET A 144 3.31 -2.16 1.30
C MET A 144 3.77 -3.57 0.93
N ALA A 145 3.52 -4.01 -0.30
CA ALA A 145 3.99 -5.31 -0.78
C ALA A 145 5.51 -5.37 -0.92
N ASP A 146 6.15 -4.32 -1.42
CA ASP A 146 7.61 -4.26 -1.53
C ASP A 146 8.33 -4.34 -0.17
N PHE A 147 7.79 -3.67 0.86
CA PHE A 147 8.36 -3.68 2.20
C PHE A 147 8.05 -4.93 3.03
N THR A 148 7.08 -5.73 2.63
CA THR A 148 6.67 -6.93 3.39
C THR A 148 6.97 -8.24 2.65
N ARG A 149 7.43 -8.17 1.40
CA ARG A 149 7.86 -9.36 0.66
C ARG A 149 9.01 -10.03 1.40
N SER A 150 8.91 -11.34 1.59
CA SER A 150 10.00 -12.16 2.13
C SER A 150 11.25 -12.09 1.26
N GLU A 151 12.41 -12.43 1.83
CA GLU A 151 13.67 -12.53 1.09
C GLU A 151 13.57 -13.49 -0.11
N GLN A 152 12.80 -14.58 0.01
CA GLN A 152 12.59 -15.56 -1.04
C GLN A 152 11.57 -15.11 -2.10
N GLY A 153 10.99 -13.91 -1.96
CA GLY A 153 10.06 -13.33 -2.92
C GLY A 153 8.59 -13.69 -2.71
N SER A 154 8.25 -14.43 -1.66
CA SER A 154 6.85 -14.70 -1.27
C SER A 154 6.18 -13.45 -0.69
N TYR A 155 4.91 -13.27 -1.04
CA TYR A 155 4.02 -12.22 -0.53
C TYR A 155 3.11 -12.69 0.62
N GLU A 156 3.28 -13.90 1.13
CA GLU A 156 2.48 -14.38 2.26
C GLU A 156 2.55 -13.46 3.51
N PRO A 157 3.70 -12.85 3.87
CA PRO A 157 3.72 -11.86 4.96
C PRO A 157 2.93 -10.58 4.61
N THR A 158 2.95 -10.17 3.34
CA THR A 158 2.14 -9.05 2.83
C THR A 158 0.65 -9.34 3.04
N GLU A 159 0.19 -10.50 2.61
CA GLU A 159 -1.21 -10.93 2.72
C GLU A 159 -1.63 -10.98 4.20
N LYS A 160 -0.80 -11.57 5.07
CA LYS A 160 -1.06 -11.70 6.51
C LYS A 160 -1.16 -10.36 7.25
N ILE A 161 -0.32 -9.37 6.90
CA ILE A 161 -0.40 -8.01 7.46
C ILE A 161 -1.62 -7.27 6.93
N LEU A 162 -1.83 -7.29 5.62
CA LEU A 162 -2.85 -6.45 4.98
C LEU A 162 -4.27 -6.96 5.23
N SER A 163 -4.46 -8.24 5.55
CA SER A 163 -5.75 -8.79 6.01
C SER A 163 -6.15 -8.32 7.41
N ARG A 164 -5.33 -7.48 8.05
CA ARG A 164 -5.56 -6.95 9.40
C ARG A 164 -5.41 -5.44 9.39
N GLN A 165 -6.52 -4.74 9.15
CA GLN A 165 -6.54 -3.28 8.96
C GLN A 165 -5.81 -2.51 10.07
N TYR A 166 -5.99 -2.91 11.32
CA TYR A 166 -5.36 -2.26 12.47
C TYR A 166 -3.83 -2.27 12.37
N ILE A 167 -3.24 -3.39 11.97
CA ILE A 167 -1.78 -3.57 11.89
C ILE A 167 -1.24 -2.81 10.69
N SER A 168 -1.91 -2.95 9.54
CA SER A 168 -1.57 -2.20 8.33
C SER A 168 -1.50 -0.70 8.63
N ASN A 169 -2.54 -0.13 9.25
CA ASN A 169 -2.53 1.26 9.68
C ASN A 169 -1.36 1.54 10.61
N ARG A 170 -1.10 0.67 11.60
CA ARG A 170 -0.09 0.94 12.62
C ARG A 170 1.35 0.93 12.09
N LEU A 171 1.65 0.06 11.13
CA LEU A 171 2.95 -0.04 10.46
C LEU A 171 3.14 1.05 9.42
N PHE A 172 2.12 1.29 8.59
CA PHE A 172 2.25 2.15 7.41
C PHE A 172 1.80 3.59 7.63
N ASP A 173 1.09 3.96 8.71
CA ASP A 173 0.79 5.37 9.01
C ASP A 173 1.97 6.09 9.69
N ARG A 174 2.87 5.34 10.31
CA ARG A 174 4.00 5.89 11.07
C ARG A 174 5.24 6.06 10.21
N LYS A 175 5.59 7.31 9.89
CA LYS A 175 6.77 7.66 9.08
C LYS A 175 8.08 7.05 9.60
N ASP A 176 8.20 6.94 10.91
CA ASP A 176 9.32 6.34 11.63
C ASP A 176 9.40 4.81 11.46
N LEU A 177 8.27 4.13 11.30
CA LEU A 177 8.20 2.69 11.04
C LEU A 177 8.23 2.34 9.55
N ARG A 178 7.97 3.29 8.64
CA ARG A 178 8.09 3.13 7.17
C ARG A 178 9.53 2.86 6.68
N ARG A 179 10.46 2.50 7.57
CA ARG A 179 11.79 2.04 7.19
C ARG A 179 11.68 0.58 6.76
N GLU A 180 12.24 0.25 5.60
CA GLU A 180 12.19 -1.10 5.04
C GLU A 180 12.58 -2.18 6.06
N ALA A 181 13.76 -2.06 6.68
CA ALA A 181 14.24 -3.03 7.67
C ALA A 181 13.30 -3.18 8.88
N ALA A 182 12.56 -2.12 9.24
CA ALA A 182 11.60 -2.17 10.33
C ALA A 182 10.31 -2.90 9.93
N VAL A 183 9.79 -2.62 8.74
CA VAL A 183 8.59 -3.28 8.21
C VAL A 183 8.88 -4.75 7.90
N GLN A 184 10.01 -5.06 7.29
CA GLN A 184 10.42 -6.43 6.97
C GLN A 184 10.56 -7.28 8.24
N ALA A 185 11.34 -6.81 9.22
CA ALA A 185 11.49 -7.53 10.48
C ALA A 185 10.16 -7.73 11.21
N PHE A 186 9.27 -6.72 11.18
CA PHE A 186 7.94 -6.88 11.75
C PHE A 186 7.10 -7.90 10.98
N ALA A 187 7.13 -7.86 9.64
CA ALA A 187 6.41 -8.80 8.77
C ALA A 187 6.89 -10.23 8.96
N GLU A 188 8.21 -10.44 9.05
CA GLU A 188 8.81 -11.73 9.32
C GLU A 188 8.37 -12.27 10.69
N VAL A 189 8.49 -11.47 11.76
CA VAL A 189 8.05 -11.91 13.10
C VAL A 189 6.55 -12.22 13.10
N ALA A 190 5.74 -11.37 12.50
CA ALA A 190 4.29 -11.57 12.41
C ALA A 190 3.93 -12.83 11.59
N TYR A 191 4.72 -13.15 10.58
CA TYR A 191 4.57 -14.34 9.76
C TYR A 191 5.03 -15.60 10.49
N GLU A 192 6.28 -15.64 10.96
CA GLU A 192 6.92 -16.79 11.61
C GLU A 192 6.28 -17.22 12.92
N ARG A 193 5.74 -16.28 13.70
CA ARG A 193 5.20 -16.62 15.02
C ARG A 193 3.96 -17.49 14.95
N ASP A 194 3.25 -17.51 13.82
CA ASP A 194 2.05 -18.30 13.47
C ASP A 194 0.98 -18.54 14.57
N ASP A 195 1.11 -17.86 15.71
CA ASP A 195 0.15 -17.80 16.79
C ASP A 195 -0.63 -16.49 16.65
N ASP A 196 -1.94 -16.60 16.78
CA ASP A 196 -2.86 -15.48 16.94
C ASP A 196 -2.54 -14.65 18.22
N GLU A 197 -1.49 -15.01 18.98
CA GLU A 197 -1.09 -14.39 20.23
C GLU A 197 -0.29 -13.09 20.03
N PHE A 198 0.43 -12.93 18.92
CA PHE A 198 1.07 -11.65 18.58
C PHE A 198 0.24 -10.80 17.64
N ILE A 199 -0.03 -11.33 16.44
CA ILE A 199 -0.57 -10.51 15.35
C ILE A 199 -2.03 -10.12 15.63
N ASP A 200 -2.81 -10.93 16.34
CA ASP A 200 -4.21 -10.59 16.68
C ASP A 200 -4.34 -9.84 18.03
N ASP A 201 -3.27 -9.75 18.83
CA ASP A 201 -3.22 -8.88 20.01
C ASP A 201 -2.83 -7.45 19.61
N SER A 202 -3.86 -6.65 19.29
CA SER A 202 -3.69 -5.22 18.97
C SER A 202 -2.92 -4.44 20.04
N GLY A 203 -3.08 -4.78 21.33
CA GLY A 203 -2.39 -4.11 22.43
C GLY A 203 -0.90 -4.44 22.47
N LEU A 204 -0.54 -5.68 22.17
CA LEU A 204 0.84 -6.12 22.05
C LEU A 204 1.51 -5.52 20.80
N VAL A 205 0.84 -5.54 19.65
CA VAL A 205 1.30 -4.89 18.41
C VAL A 205 1.57 -3.40 18.66
N GLU A 206 0.65 -2.70 19.33
CA GLU A 206 0.80 -1.28 19.67
C GLU A 206 2.07 -1.02 20.48
N LYS A 207 2.26 -1.77 21.57
CA LYS A 207 3.39 -1.64 22.49
C LYS A 207 4.72 -1.93 21.79
N VAL A 208 4.78 -3.01 21.00
CA VAL A 208 5.97 -3.38 20.23
C VAL A 208 6.32 -2.30 19.22
N ALA A 209 5.33 -1.85 18.45
CA ALA A 209 5.55 -0.90 17.39
C ALA A 209 5.88 0.52 17.95
N LEU A 210 5.34 0.91 19.11
CA LEU A 210 5.79 2.10 19.87
C LEU A 210 7.23 1.97 20.40
N ALA A 211 7.59 0.81 20.95
CA ALA A 211 8.93 0.59 21.43
C ALA A 211 9.94 0.64 20.28
N LEU A 212 9.61 0.02 19.14
CA LEU A 212 10.43 0.05 17.94
C LEU A 212 10.59 1.47 17.38
N SER A 213 9.49 2.21 17.28
CA SER A 213 9.46 3.62 16.90
C SER A 213 10.43 4.48 17.72
N HIS A 214 10.40 4.33 19.05
CA HIS A 214 11.27 5.05 19.97
C HIS A 214 12.76 4.70 19.77
N GLU A 215 13.08 3.42 19.61
CA GLU A 215 14.46 2.95 19.42
C GLU A 215 15.02 3.36 18.04
N LEU A 216 14.20 3.31 16.99
CA LEU A 216 14.60 3.78 15.65
C LEU A 216 14.75 5.30 15.56
N SER A 217 14.15 6.04 16.50
CA SER A 217 14.32 7.49 16.62
C SER A 217 15.65 7.88 17.29
N SER A 218 16.24 6.98 18.08
CA SER A 218 17.52 7.22 18.78
C SER A 218 18.74 6.61 18.07
N ILE A 219 18.53 5.68 17.14
CA ILE A 219 19.60 4.97 16.43
C ILE A 219 19.69 5.47 14.97
N SER A 220 20.91 5.68 14.48
CA SER A 220 21.14 6.03 13.07
C SER A 220 20.51 4.97 12.16
N ALA A 221 19.77 5.41 11.14
CA ALA A 221 19.03 4.53 10.22
C ALA A 221 19.92 3.51 9.50
N GLU A 222 21.23 3.76 9.43
CA GLU A 222 22.23 2.89 8.79
C GLU A 222 22.79 1.80 9.72
N ALA A 223 22.47 1.83 11.02
CA ALA A 223 23.14 1.01 12.03
C ALA A 223 22.38 -0.25 12.47
N ILE A 224 21.12 -0.45 12.03
CA ILE A 224 20.33 -1.64 12.37
C ILE A 224 19.91 -2.36 11.08
N GLU A 225 20.48 -3.54 10.88
CA GLU A 225 20.02 -4.52 9.90
C GLU A 225 18.71 -5.20 10.37
N SER A 226 17.96 -5.81 9.45
CA SER A 226 16.66 -6.46 9.72
C SER A 226 16.71 -7.40 10.94
N ASP A 227 17.77 -8.22 11.04
CA ASP A 227 18.02 -9.12 12.18
C ASP A 227 18.11 -8.41 13.54
N GLY A 228 18.67 -7.20 13.57
CA GLY A 228 18.75 -6.38 14.76
C GLY A 228 17.38 -5.87 15.18
N VAL A 229 16.55 -5.44 14.22
CA VAL A 229 15.16 -5.06 14.47
C VAL A 229 14.35 -6.27 14.98
N LYS A 230 14.52 -7.43 14.34
CA LYS A 230 13.83 -8.67 14.70
C LYS A 230 14.08 -9.06 16.16
N LYS A 231 15.34 -9.10 16.57
CA LYS A 231 15.72 -9.37 17.98
C LYS A 231 15.10 -8.37 18.94
N LEU A 232 15.05 -7.09 18.57
CA LEU A 232 14.43 -6.06 19.38
C LEU A 232 12.93 -6.31 19.53
N ILE A 233 12.22 -6.64 18.44
CA ILE A 233 10.79 -6.99 18.46
C ILE A 233 10.55 -8.17 19.41
N GLU A 234 11.31 -9.26 19.25
CA GLU A 234 11.18 -10.47 20.09
C GLU A 234 11.42 -10.19 21.57
N GLN A 235 12.45 -9.39 21.91
CA GLN A 235 12.71 -8.98 23.28
C GLN A 235 11.55 -8.17 23.89
N LYS A 236 10.94 -7.28 23.11
CA LYS A 236 9.80 -6.47 23.58
C LYS A 236 8.56 -7.34 23.76
N ILE A 237 8.31 -8.31 22.86
CA ILE A 237 7.23 -9.29 23.02
C ILE A 237 7.39 -10.05 24.35
N GLY A 238 8.57 -10.61 24.64
CA GLY A 238 8.82 -11.35 25.88
C GLY A 238 8.58 -10.50 27.14
N ARG A 239 9.12 -9.27 27.17
CA ARG A 239 8.94 -8.35 28.31
C ARG A 239 7.49 -7.96 28.56
N VAL A 240 6.68 -7.82 27.51
CA VAL A 240 5.25 -7.48 27.67
C VAL A 240 4.48 -8.67 28.23
N LYS A 241 4.79 -9.90 27.81
CA LYS A 241 4.15 -11.11 28.33
C LYS A 241 4.52 -11.38 29.80
N ASP A 242 5.78 -11.17 30.19
CA ASP A 242 6.25 -11.42 31.57
C ASP A 242 5.73 -10.40 32.61
N GLY A 243 5.29 -9.23 32.16
CA GLY A 243 4.81 -8.14 33.01
C GLY A 243 3.29 -7.96 33.06
N SER A 244 2.53 -8.86 32.42
CA SER A 244 1.06 -8.80 32.29
C SER A 244 0.35 -9.81 33.18
#